data_AF-M8CFL5-F1
#
_entry.id   AF-M8CFL5-F1
#
_cell.length_a   1.000
_cell.length_b   1.000
_cell.length_c   1.000
_cell.angle_alpha   90.00
_cell.angle_beta   90.00
_cell.angle_gamma   90.00
#
_symmetry.space_group_name_H-M   'P 1'
#
loop_
_entity.id
_entity.type
_entity.pdbx_description
1 polymer ?
#
loop_
_entity_poly.entity_id
_entity_poly.type
_entity_poly.pdbx_seq_one_letter_code
_entity_poly.pdbx_strand_id
1 'polypeptide(L)'
;MKSSTLVAILVLQTVMVMGILSQAAAKDNFPKCCDNCNSWSGYQFCEDVGPRCRRGCANCQVVQMSPVKTFRCGDGRPVYDGHDTPTPCPPPCKKH
;
A
#
# COMPACT_ATOMS: atom_id res chain seq x y z
N MET A 1 10.69 14.06 -35.36
CA MET A 1 10.14 14.54 -34.06
C MET A 1 8.74 14.00 -33.73
N LYS A 2 8.15 13.04 -34.47
CA LYS A 2 6.79 12.50 -34.22
C LYS A 2 6.73 11.19 -33.40
N SER A 3 7.85 10.46 -33.30
CA SER A 3 7.89 9.12 -32.67
C SER A 3 8.16 9.17 -31.16
N SER A 4 9.09 10.03 -30.70
CA SER A 4 9.49 10.10 -29.28
C SER A 4 8.36 10.50 -28.32
N THR A 5 7.46 11.38 -28.75
CA THR A 5 6.33 11.83 -27.92
C THR A 5 5.30 10.72 -27.69
N LEU A 6 5.09 9.88 -28.71
CA LEU A 6 4.13 8.78 -28.65
C LEU A 6 4.62 7.65 -27.75
N VAL A 7 5.92 7.36 -27.78
CA VAL A 7 6.60 6.42 -26.87
C VAL A 7 6.53 6.92 -25.42
N ALA A 8 6.75 8.22 -25.18
CA ALA A 8 6.67 8.78 -23.84
C ALA A 8 5.26 8.67 -23.23
N ILE A 9 4.22 8.92 -24.03
CA ILE A 9 2.82 8.78 -23.58
C ILE A 9 2.50 7.31 -23.27
N LEU A 10 2.93 6.37 -24.10
CA LEU A 10 2.72 4.93 -23.86
C LEU A 10 3.41 4.46 -22.57
N VAL A 11 4.64 4.93 -22.28
CA VAL A 11 5.33 4.63 -21.01
C VAL A 11 4.60 5.25 -19.82
N LEU A 12 4.09 6.47 -19.97
CA LEU A 12 3.33 7.12 -18.89
C LEU A 12 2.03 6.35 -18.57
N GLN A 13 1.34 5.86 -19.61
CA GLN A 13 0.12 5.07 -19.46
C GLN A 13 0.38 3.73 -18.77
N THR A 14 1.46 3.02 -19.08
CA THR A 14 1.77 1.74 -18.44
C THR A 14 2.13 1.89 -16.96
N VAL A 15 2.84 2.96 -16.59
CA VAL A 15 3.12 3.28 -15.17
C VAL A 15 1.84 3.64 -14.42
N MET A 16 0.94 4.44 -15.02
CA MET A 16 -0.34 4.77 -14.42
C MET A 16 -1.22 3.52 -14.20
N VAL A 17 -1.27 2.59 -15.17
CA VAL A 17 -2.07 1.36 -15.06
C VAL A 17 -1.53 0.41 -13.98
N MET A 18 -0.21 0.25 -13.86
CA MET A 18 0.40 -0.52 -12.77
C MET A 18 0.11 0.11 -11.39
N GLY A 19 0.07 1.44 -11.32
CA GLY A 19 -0.33 2.17 -10.11
C GLY A 19 -1.79 1.95 -9.72
N ILE A 20 -2.70 1.77 -10.68
CA ILE A 20 -4.14 1.54 -10.45
C ILE A 20 -4.42 0.10 -9.99
N LEU A 21 -3.75 -0.91 -10.56
CA LEU A 21 -3.93 -2.31 -10.16
C LEU A 21 -3.49 -2.57 -8.70
N SER A 22 -2.49 -1.82 -8.22
CA SER A 22 -2.05 -1.86 -6.82
C SER A 22 -3.12 -1.33 -5.84
N GLN A 23 -4.05 -0.49 -6.31
CA GLN A 23 -5.11 0.12 -5.47
C GLN A 23 -6.27 -0.85 -5.20
N ALA A 24 -6.61 -1.70 -6.18
CA ALA A 24 -7.75 -2.61 -6.08
C ALA A 24 -7.51 -3.77 -5.10
N ALA A 25 -6.28 -4.29 -5.02
CA ALA A 25 -5.95 -5.35 -4.06
C ALA A 25 -5.91 -4.87 -2.60
N ALA A 26 -5.73 -3.56 -2.38
CA ALA A 26 -5.46 -3.03 -1.05
C ALA A 26 -6.70 -2.84 -0.17
N LYS A 27 -7.91 -2.72 -0.74
CA LYS A 27 -9.14 -2.52 0.05
C LYS A 27 -9.50 -3.77 0.85
N ASP A 28 -9.37 -4.96 0.25
CA ASP A 28 -9.70 -6.23 0.91
C ASP A 28 -8.56 -6.81 1.76
N ASN A 29 -7.31 -6.39 1.49
CA ASN A 29 -6.11 -6.91 2.17
C ASN A 29 -5.54 -5.96 3.24
N PHE A 30 -6.24 -4.87 3.56
CA PHE A 30 -5.85 -3.99 4.66
C PHE A 30 -5.99 -4.73 6.01
N PRO A 31 -5.03 -4.61 6.93
CA PRO A 31 -5.03 -5.39 8.16
C PRO A 31 -6.20 -5.01 9.09
N LYS A 32 -6.65 -5.99 9.88
CA LYS A 32 -7.69 -5.80 10.90
C LYS A 32 -7.21 -5.03 12.13
N CYS A 33 -5.90 -4.97 12.35
CA CYS A 33 -5.26 -4.18 13.39
C CYS A 33 -4.01 -3.50 12.82
N CYS A 34 -3.61 -2.36 13.37
CA CYS A 34 -2.41 -1.66 12.97
C CYS A 34 -1.86 -0.84 14.14
N ASP A 35 -0.62 -1.07 14.54
CA ASP A 35 0.00 -0.30 15.63
C ASP A 35 0.55 1.04 15.12
N ASN A 36 1.11 1.07 13.92
CA ASN A 36 1.63 2.27 13.27
C ASN A 36 0.88 2.57 11.97
N CYS A 37 -0.25 3.26 12.10
CA CYS A 37 -1.08 3.68 10.97
C CYS A 37 -0.70 5.10 10.52
N ASN A 38 -0.40 5.26 9.24
CA ASN A 38 -0.08 6.54 8.63
C ASN A 38 -1.08 6.84 7.51
N SER A 39 -1.46 8.11 7.34
CA SER A 39 -2.41 8.53 6.32
C SER A 39 -1.93 9.77 5.59
N TRP A 40 -1.82 9.69 4.28
CA TRP A 40 -1.42 10.81 3.44
C TRP A 40 -2.02 10.70 2.04
N SER A 41 -2.24 11.84 1.40
CA SER A 41 -2.78 11.92 0.03
C SER A 41 -4.11 11.17 -0.19
N GLY A 42 -4.97 11.07 0.83
CA GLY A 42 -6.25 10.35 0.74
C GLY A 42 -6.14 8.83 0.88
N TYR A 43 -4.98 8.29 1.25
CA TYR A 43 -4.74 6.88 1.51
C TYR A 43 -4.26 6.64 2.93
N GLN A 44 -4.52 5.44 3.45
CA GLN A 44 -4.04 4.94 4.72
C GLN A 44 -3.13 3.75 4.49
N PHE A 45 -2.02 3.74 5.20
CA PHE A 45 -0.98 2.73 5.13
C PHE A 45 -0.75 2.20 6.54
N CYS A 46 -0.57 0.90 6.64
CA CYS A 46 -0.16 0.29 7.90
C CYS A 46 1.33 -0.03 7.83
N GLU A 47 2.12 0.72 8.58
CA GLU A 47 3.57 0.68 8.54
C GLU A 47 4.18 -0.32 9.54
N ASP A 48 3.35 -1.21 10.10
CA ASP A 48 3.78 -2.29 10.98
C ASP A 48 4.84 -3.15 10.30
N VAL A 49 5.93 -3.35 11.05
CA VAL A 49 7.07 -4.15 10.63
C VAL A 49 6.98 -5.52 11.29
N GLY A 50 7.12 -6.58 10.50
CA GLY A 50 7.03 -7.95 10.97
C GLY A 50 8.10 -8.86 10.38
N PRO A 51 8.18 -10.11 10.84
CA PRO A 51 9.12 -11.09 10.31
C PRO A 51 8.78 -11.56 8.88
N ARG A 52 7.56 -11.28 8.40
CA ARG A 52 7.06 -11.59 7.06
C ARG A 52 6.01 -10.55 6.65
N CYS A 53 5.82 -10.35 5.35
CA CYS A 53 4.66 -9.60 4.87
C CYS A 53 3.35 -10.35 5.09
N ARG A 54 2.28 -9.58 5.25
CA ARG A 54 0.91 -10.11 5.34
C ARG A 54 0.54 -10.86 4.05
N ARG A 55 -0.32 -11.87 4.19
CA ARG A 55 -0.91 -12.54 3.02
C ARG A 55 -1.76 -11.53 2.25
N GLY A 56 -1.66 -11.56 0.93
CA GLY A 56 -2.36 -10.61 0.06
C GLY A 56 -1.69 -9.24 -0.06
N CYS A 57 -0.53 -9.03 0.57
CA CYS A 57 0.27 -7.83 0.33
C CYS A 57 0.92 -7.91 -1.06
N ALA A 58 0.56 -7.00 -1.96
CA ALA A 58 1.13 -6.88 -3.29
C ALA A 58 2.51 -6.20 -3.26
N ASN A 59 2.68 -5.16 -2.44
CA ASN A 59 3.92 -4.39 -2.32
C ASN A 59 4.66 -4.74 -1.02
N CYS A 60 5.36 -5.87 -1.00
CA CYS A 60 6.15 -6.30 0.15
C CYS A 60 7.57 -5.72 0.12
N GLN A 61 7.91 -4.88 1.11
CA GLN A 61 9.21 -4.23 1.22
C GLN A 61 10.04 -4.84 2.36
N VAL A 62 11.35 -5.00 2.14
CA VAL A 62 12.31 -5.36 3.21
C VAL A 62 12.72 -4.07 3.91
N VAL A 63 12.53 -3.99 5.22
CA VAL A 63 12.88 -2.79 6.02
C VAL A 63 14.25 -2.91 6.66
N GLN A 64 14.58 -4.11 7.14
CA GLN A 64 15.86 -4.39 7.77
C GLN A 64 16.36 -5.76 7.32
N MET A 65 17.68 -5.88 7.08
CA MET A 65 18.31 -7.17 6.73
C MET A 65 19.04 -7.83 7.91
N SER A 66 19.46 -7.06 8.92
CA SER A 66 20.24 -7.55 10.08
C SER A 66 19.84 -6.79 11.35
N PRO A 67 19.74 -7.44 12.53
CA PRO A 67 20.07 -8.85 12.82
C PRO A 67 18.98 -9.85 12.42
N VAL A 68 17.74 -9.41 12.26
CA VAL A 68 16.62 -10.22 11.75
C VAL A 68 16.02 -9.51 10.56
N LYS A 69 15.80 -10.25 9.47
CA LYS A 69 15.16 -9.72 8.28
C LYS A 69 13.71 -9.37 8.60
N THR A 70 13.34 -8.11 8.44
CA THR A 70 11.98 -7.63 8.67
C THR A 70 11.37 -7.03 7.42
N PHE A 71 10.05 -7.05 7.37
CA PHE A 71 9.27 -6.69 6.21
C PHE A 71 8.13 -5.76 6.60
N ARG A 72 7.75 -4.88 5.66
CA ARG A 72 6.61 -3.97 5.77
C ARG A 72 5.79 -4.07 4.49
N CYS A 73 4.47 -4.03 4.64
CA CYS A 73 3.57 -3.96 3.51
C CYS A 73 3.37 -2.49 3.09
N GLY A 74 3.62 -2.18 1.81
CA GLY A 74 3.42 -0.86 1.22
C GLY A 74 2.02 -0.63 0.67
N ASP A 75 1.13 -1.62 0.74
CA ASP A 75 -0.25 -1.49 0.27
C ASP A 75 -1.03 -0.54 1.18
N GLY A 76 -1.74 0.39 0.57
CA GLY A 76 -2.59 1.34 1.25
C GLY A 76 -4.01 1.29 0.75
N ARG A 77 -4.98 1.50 1.64
CA ARG A 77 -6.40 1.60 1.26
C ARG A 77 -6.81 3.07 1.17
N PRO A 78 -7.83 3.42 0.39
CA PRO A 78 -8.36 4.79 0.42
C PRO A 78 -8.92 5.13 1.81
N VAL A 79 -8.75 6.38 2.24
CA VAL A 79 -9.37 6.92 3.46
C VAL A 79 -10.89 6.92 3.30
N TYR A 80 -11.38 7.30 2.12
CA TYR A 80 -12.80 7.36 1.83
C TYR A 80 -13.22 6.11 1.05
N ASP A 81 -14.18 5.37 1.58
CA ASP A 81 -14.64 4.10 1.00
C ASP A 81 -15.77 4.26 -0.03
N GLY A 82 -16.10 5.51 -0.39
CA GLY A 82 -17.13 5.87 -1.36
C GLY A 82 -18.41 6.45 -0.73
N HIS A 83 -18.48 6.53 0.60
CA HIS A 83 -19.64 7.04 1.36
C HIS A 83 -19.38 8.38 2.06
N ASP A 84 -18.37 9.14 1.66
CA ASP A 84 -17.87 10.37 2.32
C ASP A 84 -17.48 10.20 3.80
N THR A 85 -17.60 9.00 4.35
CA THR A 85 -17.13 8.64 5.68
C THR A 85 -15.66 8.23 5.62
N PRO A 86 -14.76 8.90 6.35
CA PRO A 86 -13.38 8.45 6.46
C PRO A 86 -13.36 7.12 7.22
N THR A 87 -12.85 6.07 6.59
CA THR A 87 -12.64 4.77 7.20
C THR A 87 -11.50 4.93 8.21
N PRO A 88 -11.71 4.79 9.52
CA PRO A 88 -10.66 5.05 10.51
C PRO A 88 -9.55 3.99 10.47
N CYS A 89 -8.35 4.36 10.90
CA CYS A 89 -7.27 3.40 11.09
C CYS A 89 -7.75 2.22 11.97
N PRO A 90 -7.33 0.98 11.67
CA PRO A 90 -7.65 -0.17 12.50
C PRO A 90 -7.16 0.02 13.94
N PRO A 91 -7.78 -0.65 14.92
CA PRO A 91 -7.28 -0.62 16.30
C PRO A 91 -5.86 -1.22 16.40
N PRO A 92 -5.11 -0.91 17.46
CA PRO A 92 -3.79 -1.50 17.68
C PRO A 92 -3.86 -3.03 17.79
N CYS A 93 -2.78 -3.69 17.40
CA CYS A 93 -2.70 -5.14 17.46
C CYS A 93 -2.53 -5.60 18.90
N LYS A 94 -3.25 -6.67 19.28
CA LYS A 94 -3.09 -7.26 20.62
C LYS A 94 -1.68 -7.83 20.77
N LYS A 95 -0.91 -7.27 21.70
CA LYS A 95 0.34 -7.87 22.17
C LYS A 95 -0.03 -9.08 23.03
N HIS A 96 0.42 -10.28 22.63
CA HIS A 96 0.34 -11.48 23.46
C HIS A 96 1.61 -11.62 24.28
#